data_AF-A0A820AA94-F1
#
_entry.id   AF-A0A820AA94-F1
#
_cell.length_a   1.000
_cell.length_b   1.000
_cell.length_c   1.000
_cell.angle_alpha   90.00
_cell.angle_beta   90.00
_cell.angle_gamma   90.00
#
_symmetry.space_group_name_H-M   'P 1'
#
loop_
_entity.id
_entity.type
_entity.pdbx_description
1 polymer ?
#
loop_
_entity_poly.entity_id
_entity_poly.type
_entity_poly.pdbx_seq_one_letter_code
_entity_poly.pdbx_strand_id
1 'polypeptide(L)'
;MVGFTMFQHVNARLQQIMKTKEPFGGISVIVLGDFNQLRPVGDKYIFQFNNSYNALVDNPLWSLFELFELTEIMRQKDDKAFAIALSNLAKGMMTLEDINLLKSRIVSNENLEIMEDAIRVFRSNAEVDAYNTKVLASLNTEGAIANAYDFCIGDGLAKIREKVLNNVKNLKTTETYGLPLQIDLKVGAKYMMTVNLDIEDGLVNGACGQLIMIDYGKLQKTNETVPCRL
;
A
#
# COMPACT_ATOMS: atom_id res chain seq x y z
N MET A 1 -2.91 7.06 3.34
CA MET A 1 -3.20 7.85 4.55
C MET A 1 -2.73 9.27 4.31
N VAL A 2 -3.59 10.27 4.52
CA VAL A 2 -3.25 11.69 4.30
C VAL A 2 -2.81 12.30 5.62
N GLY A 3 -1.63 12.91 5.64
CA GLY A 3 -1.13 13.65 6.81
C GLY A 3 -1.28 15.16 6.66
N PHE A 4 -0.96 15.88 7.73
CA PHE A 4 -1.05 17.34 7.81
C PHE A 4 -0.39 18.05 6.63
N THR A 5 0.85 17.67 6.31
CA THR A 5 1.66 18.34 5.28
C THR A 5 1.04 18.12 3.90
N MET A 6 0.66 16.88 3.60
CA MET A 6 -0.01 16.54 2.34
C MET A 6 -1.33 17.31 2.18
N PHE A 7 -2.12 17.42 3.25
CA PHE A 7 -3.40 18.14 3.23
C PHE A 7 -3.23 19.64 2.91
N GLN A 8 -2.20 20.28 3.47
CA GLN A 8 -1.84 21.65 3.14
C GLN A 8 -1.40 21.81 1.68
N HIS A 9 -0.62 20.87 1.15
CA HIS A 9 -0.21 20.88 -0.25
C HIS A 9 -1.39 20.75 -1.21
N VAL A 10 -2.37 19.90 -0.88
CA VAL A 10 -3.61 19.78 -1.67
C VAL A 10 -4.36 21.10 -1.70
N ASN A 11 -4.59 21.74 -0.55
CA ASN A 11 -5.23 23.05 -0.48
C ASN A 11 -4.48 24.10 -1.34
N ALA A 12 -3.15 24.22 -1.15
CA ALA A 12 -2.34 25.19 -1.87
C ALA A 12 -2.36 24.95 -3.39
N ARG A 13 -2.32 23.69 -3.82
CA ARG A 13 -2.36 23.33 -5.24
C ARG A 13 -3.71 23.67 -5.87
N LEU A 14 -4.82 23.40 -5.17
CA LEU A 14 -6.16 23.76 -5.65
C LEU A 14 -6.33 25.28 -5.75
N GLN A 15 -5.86 26.04 -4.76
CA GLN A 15 -5.85 27.51 -4.81
C GLN A 15 -5.08 28.06 -6.03
N GLN A 16 -3.94 27.45 -6.37
CA GLN A 16 -3.18 27.82 -7.56
C GLN A 16 -3.93 27.53 -8.87
N ILE A 17 -4.50 26.32 -8.99
CA ILE A 17 -5.23 25.89 -10.19
C ILE A 17 -6.47 26.76 -10.40
N MET A 18 -7.23 26.98 -9.33
CA MET A 18 -8.48 27.74 -9.35
C MET A 18 -8.25 29.26 -9.31
N LYS A 19 -6.98 29.70 -9.18
CA LYS A 19 -6.57 31.12 -9.11
C LYS A 19 -7.33 31.92 -8.05
N THR A 20 -7.56 31.31 -6.89
CA THR A 20 -8.25 31.93 -5.74
C THR A 20 -7.53 31.63 -4.43
N LYS A 21 -7.81 32.42 -3.39
CA LYS A 21 -7.32 32.20 -2.02
C LYS A 21 -8.35 31.52 -1.11
N GLU A 22 -9.53 31.22 -1.64
CA GLU A 22 -10.53 30.42 -0.92
C GLU A 22 -9.95 29.05 -0.51
N PRO A 23 -10.32 28.50 0.65
CA PRO A 23 -9.94 27.16 1.05
C PRO A 23 -10.27 26.13 -0.05
N PHE A 24 -9.31 25.24 -0.33
CA PHE A 24 -9.37 24.22 -1.38
C PHE A 24 -9.74 24.77 -2.77
N GLY A 25 -9.43 26.04 -3.05
CA GLY A 25 -9.77 26.65 -4.33
C GLY A 25 -11.28 26.90 -4.53
N GLY A 26 -12.06 26.96 -3.44
CA GLY A 26 -13.52 27.12 -3.48
C GLY A 26 -14.29 25.84 -3.81
N ILE A 27 -13.63 24.68 -3.82
CA ILE A 27 -14.24 23.38 -4.09
C ILE A 27 -14.79 22.79 -2.78
N SER A 28 -15.97 22.17 -2.84
CA SER A 28 -16.50 21.40 -1.72
C SER A 28 -15.68 20.12 -1.54
N VAL A 29 -15.16 19.91 -0.33
CA VAL A 29 -14.32 18.76 0.01
C VAL A 29 -15.03 17.89 1.03
N ILE A 30 -15.14 16.60 0.72
CA ILE A 30 -15.59 15.57 1.66
C ILE A 30 -14.39 14.69 2.00
N VAL A 31 -14.17 14.49 3.29
CA VAL A 31 -13.10 13.64 3.82
C VAL A 31 -13.73 12.43 4.52
N LEU A 32 -13.19 11.24 4.27
CA LEU A 32 -13.59 10.01 4.93
C LEU A 32 -12.36 9.30 5.47
N GLY A 33 -12.45 8.77 6.68
CA GLY A 33 -11.36 8.07 7.32
C GLY A 33 -11.71 7.61 8.72
N ASP A 34 -10.75 6.93 9.35
CA ASP A 34 -10.85 6.40 10.71
C ASP A 34 -9.52 6.68 11.43
N PHE A 35 -9.58 7.54 12.45
CA PHE A 35 -8.39 7.95 13.21
C PHE A 35 -7.88 6.88 14.18
N ASN A 36 -8.66 5.82 14.43
CA ASN A 36 -8.21 4.68 15.23
C ASN A 36 -7.39 3.67 14.41
N GLN A 37 -7.27 3.88 13.10
CA GLN A 37 -6.39 3.08 12.24
C GLN A 37 -4.96 3.60 12.27
N LEU A 38 -4.15 3.21 11.28
CA LEU A 38 -2.76 3.60 11.19
C LEU A 38 -2.62 5.12 11.04
N ARG A 39 -1.60 5.67 11.68
CA ARG A 39 -1.21 7.07 11.51
C ARG A 39 -0.56 7.31 10.15
N PRO A 40 -0.57 8.54 9.62
CA PRO A 40 0.20 8.90 8.43
C PRO A 40 1.69 8.52 8.56
N VAL A 41 2.26 7.98 7.48
CA VAL A 41 3.69 7.59 7.46
C VAL A 41 4.54 8.83 7.23
N GLY A 42 5.45 9.12 8.15
CA GLY A 42 6.37 10.26 8.03
C GLY A 42 5.71 11.64 8.14
N ASP A 43 4.44 11.71 8.54
CA ASP A 43 3.67 12.95 8.67
C ASP A 43 2.82 12.92 9.95
N LYS A 44 2.33 14.09 10.36
CA LYS A 44 1.43 14.24 11.52
C LYS A 44 -0.01 13.96 11.12
N TYR A 45 -0.87 13.69 12.11
CA TYR A 45 -2.32 13.65 11.85
C TYR A 45 -2.80 15.00 11.31
N ILE A 46 -3.80 14.97 10.44
CA ILE A 46 -4.36 16.16 9.78
C ILE A 46 -4.90 17.21 10.77
N PHE A 47 -5.34 16.79 11.95
CA PHE A 47 -5.82 17.69 13.00
C PHE A 47 -4.71 18.26 13.90
N GLN A 48 -3.47 17.75 13.80
CA GLN A 48 -2.35 18.19 14.64
C GLN A 48 -1.62 19.41 14.05
N PHE A 49 -1.05 20.25 14.91
CA PHE A 49 -0.30 21.45 14.49
C PHE A 49 1.21 21.19 14.30
N ASN A 50 1.88 22.04 13.53
CA ASN A 50 3.32 21.88 13.27
C ASN A 50 4.23 22.42 14.39
N ASN A 51 3.77 23.42 15.17
CA ASN A 51 4.54 24.07 16.23
C ASN A 51 4.07 23.72 17.64
N SER A 52 5.02 23.44 18.53
CA SER A 52 4.85 23.02 19.93
C SER A 52 4.23 24.06 20.88
N TYR A 53 3.95 25.28 20.41
CA TYR A 53 3.57 26.42 21.26
C TYR A 53 2.07 26.74 21.29
N ASN A 54 1.25 26.16 20.41
CA ASN A 54 -0.19 26.44 20.35
C ASN A 54 -0.99 25.13 20.38
N ALA A 55 -0.97 24.44 21.52
CA ALA A 55 -1.74 23.21 21.74
C ALA A 55 -3.27 23.42 21.85
N LEU A 56 -3.75 24.67 21.71
CA LEU A 56 -5.13 25.07 21.92
C LEU A 56 -5.83 25.59 20.65
N VAL A 57 -5.14 25.60 19.49
CA VAL A 57 -5.70 26.06 18.22
C VAL A 57 -5.54 24.95 17.19
N ASP A 58 -6.67 24.43 16.72
CA ASP A 58 -6.73 23.38 15.70
C ASP A 58 -6.02 23.79 14.41
N ASN A 59 -5.65 22.81 13.57
CA ASN A 59 -5.22 23.08 12.20
C ASN A 59 -6.28 23.96 11.51
N PRO A 60 -5.94 25.17 11.02
CA PRO A 60 -6.92 26.11 10.48
C PRO A 60 -7.66 25.58 9.24
N LEU A 61 -7.10 24.59 8.53
CA LEU A 61 -7.82 23.93 7.44
C LEU A 61 -8.77 22.85 7.96
N TRP A 62 -8.39 22.12 9.02
CA TRP A 62 -9.23 21.07 9.59
C TRP A 62 -10.44 21.65 10.30
N SER A 63 -10.31 22.82 10.93
CA SER A 63 -11.42 23.52 11.59
C SER A 63 -12.53 23.99 10.64
N LEU A 64 -12.33 23.89 9.33
CA LEU A 64 -13.36 24.20 8.33
C LEU A 64 -14.34 23.04 8.10
N PHE A 65 -14.02 21.85 8.59
CA PHE A 65 -14.83 20.64 8.37
C PHE A 65 -15.80 20.42 9.51
N GLU A 66 -17.00 19.96 9.15
CA GLU A 66 -17.97 19.42 10.09
C GLU A 66 -17.77 17.90 10.23
N LEU A 67 -17.71 17.41 11.46
CA LEU A 67 -17.47 16.00 11.76
C LEU A 67 -18.80 15.25 11.87
N PHE A 68 -18.95 14.19 11.07
CA PHE A 68 -20.05 13.23 11.17
C PHE A 68 -19.48 11.85 11.47
N GLU A 69 -19.90 11.25 12.59
CA GLU A 69 -19.50 9.90 12.99
C GLU A 69 -20.53 8.87 12.53
N LEU A 70 -20.08 7.84 11.82
CA LEU A 70 -20.88 6.67 11.49
C LEU A 70 -20.81 5.67 12.65
N THR A 71 -21.96 5.32 13.22
CA THR A 71 -22.03 4.50 14.44
C THR A 71 -22.42 3.04 14.19
N GLU A 72 -22.92 2.71 13.00
CA GLU A 72 -23.38 1.37 12.65
C GLU A 72 -22.27 0.54 11.98
N ILE A 73 -21.96 -0.63 12.56
CA ILE A 73 -20.95 -1.56 12.04
C ILE A 73 -21.59 -2.52 11.04
N MET A 74 -21.38 -2.27 9.74
CA MET A 74 -21.97 -3.09 8.67
C MET A 74 -21.16 -4.37 8.35
N ARG A 75 -19.83 -4.35 8.55
CA ARG A 75 -18.94 -5.43 8.09
C ARG A 75 -19.05 -6.71 8.91
N GLN A 76 -19.17 -6.60 10.23
CA GLN A 76 -19.33 -7.72 11.17
C GLN A 76 -20.72 -7.76 11.79
N LYS A 77 -21.75 -7.29 11.07
CA LYS A 77 -23.11 -7.13 11.60
C LYS A 77 -23.70 -8.43 12.18
N ASP A 78 -23.30 -9.58 11.63
CA ASP A 78 -23.78 -10.91 12.03
C ASP A 78 -23.01 -11.50 13.24
N ASP A 79 -21.90 -10.86 13.67
CA ASP A 79 -21.11 -11.26 14.84
C ASP A 79 -20.87 -10.07 15.77
N LYS A 80 -21.88 -9.80 16.60
CA LYS A 80 -21.88 -8.66 17.53
C LYS A 80 -20.73 -8.72 18.53
N ALA A 81 -20.40 -9.91 19.04
CA ALA A 81 -19.32 -10.07 20.02
C ALA A 81 -17.96 -9.70 19.40
N PHE A 82 -17.72 -10.15 18.17
CA PHE A 82 -16.50 -9.81 17.44
C PHE A 82 -16.45 -8.32 17.05
N ALA A 83 -17.57 -7.74 16.61
CA ALA A 83 -17.65 -6.32 16.30
C ALA A 83 -17.31 -5.43 17.51
N ILE A 84 -17.82 -5.77 18.69
CA ILE A 84 -17.51 -5.07 19.95
C ILE A 84 -16.02 -5.21 20.30
N ALA A 85 -15.48 -6.43 20.24
CA ALA A 85 -14.07 -6.67 20.55
C ALA A 85 -13.12 -5.87 19.64
N LEU A 86 -13.42 -5.77 18.34
CA LEU A 86 -12.66 -4.95 17.39
C LEU A 86 -12.77 -3.45 17.69
N SER A 87 -13.94 -2.95 18.07
CA SER A 87 -14.13 -1.55 18.46
C SER A 87 -13.35 -1.21 19.75
N ASN A 88 -13.38 -2.10 20.73
CA ASN A 88 -12.61 -1.94 21.97
C ASN A 88 -11.11 -2.01 21.72
N LEU A 89 -10.65 -2.90 20.84
CA LEU A 89 -9.25 -2.94 20.39
C LEU A 89 -8.83 -1.62 19.76
N ALA A 90 -9.64 -1.07 18.85
CA ALA A 90 -9.36 0.20 18.17
C ALA A 90 -9.24 1.38 19.16
N LYS A 91 -10.03 1.36 20.24
CA LYS A 91 -10.01 2.38 21.31
C LYS A 91 -8.99 2.12 22.42
N GLY A 92 -8.32 0.96 22.41
CA GLY A 92 -7.41 0.55 23.49
C GLY A 92 -8.11 0.21 24.81
N MET A 93 -9.37 -0.22 24.77
CA MET A 93 -10.22 -0.51 25.94
C MET A 93 -10.70 -1.96 25.99
N MET A 94 -9.87 -2.91 25.54
CA MET A 94 -10.24 -4.33 25.51
C MET A 94 -10.54 -4.89 26.89
N THR A 95 -11.62 -5.66 27.01
CA THR A 95 -11.93 -6.46 28.20
C THR A 95 -11.22 -7.83 28.17
N LEU A 96 -11.31 -8.57 29.26
CA LEU A 96 -10.77 -9.94 29.31
C LEU A 96 -11.50 -10.88 28.33
N GLU A 97 -12.80 -10.69 28.16
CA GLU A 97 -13.63 -11.42 27.18
C GLU A 97 -13.17 -11.13 25.75
N ASP A 98 -12.90 -9.86 25.42
CA ASP A 98 -12.38 -9.47 24.09
C ASP A 98 -11.04 -10.17 23.81
N ILE A 99 -10.13 -10.15 24.80
CA ILE A 99 -8.81 -10.78 24.68
C ILE A 99 -8.95 -12.29 24.50
N ASN A 100 -9.81 -12.94 25.29
CA ASN A 100 -10.04 -14.38 25.18
C ASN A 100 -10.69 -14.75 23.84
N LEU A 101 -11.62 -13.93 23.33
CA LEU A 101 -12.20 -14.11 22.00
C LEU A 101 -11.13 -14.07 20.91
N LEU A 102 -10.24 -13.06 20.90
CA LEU A 102 -9.17 -12.99 19.91
C LEU A 102 -8.16 -14.14 20.07
N LYS A 103 -7.81 -14.51 21.31
CA LYS A 103 -6.91 -15.64 21.59
C LYS A 103 -7.49 -16.98 21.14
N SER A 104 -8.82 -17.15 21.18
CA SER A 104 -9.48 -18.36 20.69
C SER A 104 -9.27 -18.62 19.18
N ARG A 105 -8.87 -17.58 18.43
CA ARG A 105 -8.58 -17.65 16.99
C ARG A 105 -7.09 -17.86 16.69
N ILE A 106 -6.25 -18.01 17.72
CA ILE A 106 -4.87 -18.43 17.54
C ILE A 106 -4.92 -19.90 17.14
N VAL A 107 -4.45 -20.19 15.92
CA VAL A 107 -4.33 -21.56 15.41
C VAL A 107 -2.86 -21.92 15.29
N SER A 108 -2.55 -23.22 15.32
CA SER A 108 -1.19 -23.68 15.14
C SER A 108 -0.70 -23.44 13.72
N ASN A 109 0.63 -23.47 13.52
CA ASN A 109 1.22 -23.27 12.20
C ASN A 109 0.76 -24.33 11.19
N GLU A 110 0.56 -25.58 11.62
CA GLU A 110 0.07 -26.65 10.74
C GLU A 110 -1.34 -26.33 10.22
N ASN A 111 -2.21 -25.82 11.08
CA ASN A 111 -3.57 -25.42 10.69
C ASN A 111 -3.59 -24.17 9.81
N LEU A 112 -2.61 -23.26 9.98
CA LEU A 112 -2.45 -22.11 9.08
C LEU A 112 -2.05 -22.54 7.67
N GLU A 113 -1.24 -23.59 7.52
CA GLU A 113 -0.80 -24.06 6.19
C GLU A 113 -1.95 -24.67 5.38
N ILE A 114 -3.00 -25.16 6.04
CA ILE A 114 -4.23 -25.68 5.39
C ILE A 114 -5.07 -24.55 4.76
N MET A 115 -4.92 -23.30 5.20
CA MET A 115 -5.65 -22.14 4.67
C MET A 115 -4.93 -21.54 3.46
N GLU A 116 -4.82 -22.29 2.37
CA GLU A 116 -4.07 -21.90 1.16
C GLU A 116 -4.58 -20.60 0.51
N ASP A 117 -5.88 -20.31 0.64
CA ASP A 117 -6.49 -19.15 -0.02
C ASP A 117 -6.49 -17.84 0.79
N ALA A 118 -6.10 -17.89 2.07
CA ALA A 118 -6.18 -16.75 2.95
C ALA A 118 -5.05 -15.73 2.72
N ILE A 119 -5.39 -14.45 2.63
CA ILE A 119 -4.41 -13.36 2.61
C ILE A 119 -3.77 -13.26 4.00
N ARG A 120 -2.43 -13.27 4.03
CA ARG A 120 -1.65 -13.09 5.26
C ARG A 120 -1.19 -11.65 5.42
N VAL A 121 -1.42 -11.10 6.61
CA VAL A 121 -1.01 -9.75 6.97
C VAL A 121 0.13 -9.85 7.98
N PHE A 122 1.25 -9.18 7.69
CA PHE A 122 2.43 -9.15 8.54
C PHE A 122 2.73 -7.71 8.99
N ARG A 123 3.59 -7.58 10.00
CA ARG A 123 4.00 -6.28 10.53
C ARG A 123 4.97 -5.54 9.62
N SER A 124 5.86 -6.27 8.94
CA SER A 124 6.91 -5.69 8.11
C SER A 124 6.95 -6.28 6.71
N ASN A 125 7.41 -5.49 5.74
CA ASN A 125 7.59 -5.96 4.36
C ASN A 125 8.59 -7.12 4.28
N ALA A 126 9.62 -7.15 5.12
CA ALA A 126 10.58 -8.27 5.13
C ALA A 126 9.91 -9.61 5.49
N GLU A 127 8.94 -9.61 6.41
CA GLU A 127 8.15 -10.81 6.73
C GLU A 127 7.21 -11.19 5.59
N VAL A 128 6.59 -10.19 4.94
CA VAL A 128 5.78 -10.39 3.72
C VAL A 128 6.61 -11.05 2.62
N ASP A 129 7.78 -10.50 2.32
CA ASP A 129 8.68 -10.96 1.26
C ASP A 129 9.18 -12.38 1.55
N ALA A 130 9.57 -12.66 2.80
CA ALA A 130 10.00 -13.99 3.22
C ALA A 130 8.87 -15.04 3.06
N TYR A 131 7.65 -14.69 3.47
CA TYR A 131 6.49 -15.57 3.32
C TYR A 131 6.15 -15.80 1.85
N ASN A 132 6.05 -14.74 1.05
CA ASN A 132 5.73 -14.84 -0.37
C ASN A 132 6.78 -15.65 -1.13
N THR A 133 8.07 -15.49 -0.81
CA THR A 133 9.15 -16.30 -1.38
C THR A 133 8.97 -17.79 -1.05
N LYS A 134 8.63 -18.13 0.20
CA LYS A 134 8.33 -19.52 0.60
C LYS A 134 7.15 -20.09 -0.20
N VAL A 135 6.07 -19.32 -0.36
CA VAL A 135 4.89 -19.75 -1.12
C VAL A 135 5.23 -19.98 -2.58
N LEU A 136 5.90 -19.04 -3.24
CA LEU A 136 6.31 -19.17 -4.64
C LEU A 136 7.26 -20.36 -4.85
N ALA A 137 8.17 -20.62 -3.90
CA ALA A 137 9.06 -21.77 -3.95
C ALA A 137 8.34 -23.12 -3.78
N SER A 138 7.21 -23.14 -3.07
CA SER A 138 6.39 -24.35 -2.90
C SER A 138 5.56 -24.70 -4.13
N LEU A 139 5.35 -23.75 -5.04
CA LEU A 139 4.62 -23.97 -6.29
C LEU A 139 5.48 -24.70 -7.32
N ASN A 140 5.14 -25.97 -7.54
CA ASN A 140 5.70 -26.82 -8.60
C ASN A 140 5.06 -26.55 -9.97
N THR A 141 4.87 -25.28 -10.31
CA THR A 141 4.32 -24.83 -11.58
C THR A 141 5.38 -24.13 -12.42
N GLU A 142 5.04 -23.92 -13.69
CA GLU A 142 5.81 -23.08 -14.60
C GLU A 142 6.12 -21.73 -13.96
N GLY A 143 7.37 -21.29 -14.08
CA GLY A 143 7.79 -20.02 -13.55
C GLY A 143 8.87 -19.36 -14.37
N ALA A 144 9.03 -18.07 -14.15
CA ALA A 144 10.04 -17.27 -14.80
C ALA A 144 10.51 -16.14 -13.89
N ILE A 145 11.67 -15.60 -14.21
CA ILE A 145 12.19 -14.41 -13.54
C ILE A 145 12.09 -13.24 -14.51
N ALA A 146 11.38 -12.19 -14.12
CA ALA A 146 11.28 -10.94 -14.86
C ALA A 146 12.18 -9.89 -14.18
N ASN A 147 13.27 -9.51 -14.85
CA ASN A 147 14.19 -8.47 -14.39
C ASN A 147 13.80 -7.11 -14.99
N ALA A 148 13.89 -6.06 -14.18
CA ALA A 148 13.71 -4.69 -14.62
C ALA A 148 14.75 -4.29 -15.67
N TYR A 149 14.37 -3.36 -16.54
CA TYR A 149 15.24 -2.78 -17.55
C TYR A 149 15.41 -1.28 -17.29
N ASP A 150 16.49 -0.94 -16.61
CA ASP A 150 16.77 0.43 -16.21
C ASP A 150 17.70 1.11 -17.22
N PHE A 151 17.37 2.34 -17.60
CA PHE A 151 18.21 3.18 -18.46
C PHE A 151 18.21 4.63 -17.96
N CYS A 152 19.29 5.35 -18.26
CA CYS A 152 19.48 6.74 -17.85
C CYS A 152 19.53 7.64 -19.09
N ILE A 153 18.70 8.68 -19.12
CA ILE A 153 18.62 9.69 -20.18
C ILE A 153 19.39 10.95 -19.75
N GLY A 154 20.13 11.57 -20.67
CA GLY A 154 20.78 12.89 -20.48
C GLY A 154 22.29 12.88 -20.67
N ASP A 155 22.90 14.03 -20.97
CA ASP A 155 24.26 14.17 -21.55
C ASP A 155 25.46 13.99 -20.59
N GLY A 156 25.24 13.34 -19.44
CA GLY A 156 26.29 13.06 -18.47
C GLY A 156 27.36 12.07 -18.98
N LEU A 157 28.57 12.16 -18.42
CA LEU A 157 29.66 11.20 -18.68
C LEU A 157 29.21 9.76 -18.41
N ALA A 158 29.68 8.81 -19.22
CA ALA A 158 29.32 7.38 -19.11
C ALA A 158 29.53 6.81 -17.69
N LYS A 159 30.63 7.18 -17.02
CA LYS A 159 30.92 6.77 -15.62
C LYS A 159 29.87 7.25 -14.63
N ILE A 160 29.30 8.43 -14.84
CA ILE A 160 28.24 8.98 -13.96
C ILE A 160 26.96 8.18 -14.18
N ARG A 161 26.60 7.91 -15.44
CA ARG A 161 25.41 7.11 -15.79
C ARG A 161 25.49 5.70 -15.18
N GLU A 162 26.65 5.05 -15.29
CA GLU A 162 26.88 3.72 -14.70
C GLU A 162 26.74 3.75 -13.17
N LYS A 163 27.32 4.77 -12.51
CA LYS A 163 27.19 4.95 -11.07
C LYS A 163 25.73 5.13 -10.64
N VAL A 164 24.94 5.90 -11.40
CA VAL A 164 23.51 6.09 -11.13
C VAL A 164 22.76 4.76 -11.27
N LEU A 165 22.95 4.03 -12.38
CA LEU A 165 22.27 2.75 -12.60
C LEU A 165 22.64 1.71 -11.52
N ASN A 166 23.90 1.66 -11.08
CA ASN A 166 24.30 0.76 -10.01
C ASN A 166 23.71 1.16 -8.65
N ASN A 167 23.52 2.46 -8.40
CA ASN A 167 22.84 2.91 -7.19
C ASN A 167 21.35 2.54 -7.19
N VAL A 168 20.66 2.64 -8.34
CA VAL A 168 19.23 2.32 -8.48
C VAL A 168 18.94 0.85 -8.10
N LYS A 169 19.84 -0.08 -8.42
CA LYS A 169 19.70 -1.50 -8.06
C LYS A 169 19.61 -1.77 -6.55
N ASN A 170 20.12 -0.85 -5.73
CA ASN A 170 20.12 -0.98 -4.28
C ASN A 170 18.93 -0.26 -3.62
N LEU A 171 18.10 0.41 -4.40
CA LEU A 171 16.91 1.09 -3.88
C LEU A 171 15.84 0.06 -3.51
N LYS A 172 15.07 0.37 -2.47
CA LYS A 172 13.90 -0.42 -2.11
C LYS A 172 12.79 -0.19 -3.12
N THR A 173 11.90 -1.16 -3.26
CA THR A 173 10.69 -1.04 -4.11
C THR A 173 9.85 0.21 -3.79
N THR A 174 9.83 0.65 -2.54
CA THR A 174 9.14 1.88 -2.10
C THR A 174 9.79 3.17 -2.63
N GLU A 175 11.08 3.13 -2.96
CA GLU A 175 11.85 4.25 -3.51
C GLU A 175 11.82 4.27 -5.05
N THR A 176 11.31 3.20 -5.67
CA THR A 176 11.17 3.01 -7.13
C THR A 176 9.70 3.01 -7.56
N TYR A 177 8.84 3.75 -6.86
CA TYR A 177 7.40 3.86 -7.18
C TYR A 177 6.65 2.51 -7.23
N GLY A 178 7.06 1.54 -6.40
CA GLY A 178 6.41 0.23 -6.37
C GLY A 178 6.91 -0.74 -7.45
N LEU A 179 7.98 -0.39 -8.18
CA LEU A 179 8.55 -1.23 -9.23
C LEU A 179 9.76 -2.01 -8.70
N PRO A 180 9.66 -3.34 -8.50
CA PRO A 180 10.78 -4.14 -8.03
C PRO A 180 11.81 -4.37 -9.13
N LEU A 181 13.08 -4.58 -8.73
CA LEU A 181 14.17 -4.90 -9.64
C LEU A 181 14.00 -6.27 -10.31
N GLN A 182 13.39 -7.21 -9.59
CA GLN A 182 13.13 -8.57 -10.03
C GLN A 182 11.75 -9.01 -9.54
N ILE A 183 11.02 -9.74 -10.39
CA ILE A 183 9.75 -10.40 -10.03
C ILE A 183 9.88 -11.89 -10.35
N ASP A 184 9.60 -12.72 -9.36
CA ASP A 184 9.46 -14.17 -9.54
C ASP A 184 8.02 -14.50 -9.92
N LEU A 185 7.84 -14.95 -11.16
CA LEU A 185 6.56 -15.33 -11.75
C LEU A 185 6.34 -16.83 -11.59
N LYS A 186 5.17 -17.22 -11.09
CA LYS A 186 4.73 -18.61 -10.96
C LYS A 186 3.28 -18.74 -11.38
N VAL A 187 3.01 -19.57 -12.38
CA VAL A 187 1.64 -19.86 -12.82
C VAL A 187 0.84 -20.41 -11.63
N GLY A 188 -0.36 -19.88 -11.43
CA GLY A 188 -1.23 -20.19 -10.30
C GLY A 188 -0.99 -19.34 -9.05
N ALA A 189 0.08 -18.55 -8.97
CA ALA A 189 0.31 -17.65 -7.84
C ALA A 189 -0.56 -16.39 -7.92
N LYS A 190 -0.86 -15.80 -6.76
CA LYS A 190 -1.59 -14.53 -6.63
C LYS A 190 -0.62 -13.35 -6.63
N TYR A 191 -0.93 -12.31 -7.38
CA TYR A 191 -0.16 -11.08 -7.48
C TYR A 191 -1.05 -9.86 -7.26
N MET A 192 -0.46 -8.77 -6.78
CA MET A 192 -1.12 -7.49 -6.60
C MET A 192 -0.45 -6.45 -7.50
N MET A 193 -1.24 -5.65 -8.20
CA MET A 193 -0.76 -4.49 -8.95
C MET A 193 -0.26 -3.41 -7.98
N THR A 194 0.93 -2.86 -8.25
CA THR A 194 1.52 -1.79 -7.43
C THR A 194 1.40 -0.41 -8.08
N VAL A 195 0.91 -0.35 -9.32
CA VAL A 195 0.78 0.87 -10.13
C VAL A 195 -0.60 0.95 -10.76
N ASN A 196 -1.04 2.16 -11.09
CA ASN A 196 -2.26 2.38 -11.86
C ASN A 196 -1.89 2.32 -13.35
N LEU A 197 -2.44 1.34 -14.06
CA LEU A 197 -2.28 1.19 -15.52
C LEU A 197 -3.52 1.72 -16.25
N ASP A 198 -4.69 1.22 -15.87
CA ASP A 198 -5.97 1.58 -16.47
C ASP A 198 -7.05 1.63 -15.38
N ILE A 199 -7.61 2.81 -15.14
CA ILE A 199 -8.62 3.01 -14.10
C ILE A 199 -9.99 2.52 -14.57
N GLU A 200 -10.29 2.64 -15.86
CA GLU A 200 -11.58 2.24 -16.43
C GLU A 200 -11.73 0.71 -16.42
N ASP A 201 -10.65 0.00 -16.74
CA ASP A 201 -10.58 -1.47 -16.70
C ASP A 201 -10.26 -2.03 -15.30
N GLY A 202 -10.12 -1.18 -14.28
CA GLY A 202 -9.86 -1.61 -12.89
C GLY A 202 -8.44 -2.12 -12.63
N LEU A 203 -7.51 -1.89 -13.55
CA LEU A 203 -6.08 -2.19 -13.44
C LEU A 203 -5.37 -1.12 -12.61
N VAL A 204 -5.72 -1.08 -11.32
CA VAL A 204 -5.28 -0.07 -10.34
C VAL A 204 -4.39 -0.68 -9.27
N ASN A 205 -3.61 0.17 -8.60
CA ASN A 205 -2.82 -0.24 -7.43
C ASN A 205 -3.72 -0.87 -6.36
N GLY A 206 -3.38 -2.09 -5.95
CA GLY A 206 -4.16 -2.92 -5.03
C GLY A 206 -5.03 -3.98 -5.71
N ALA A 207 -5.24 -3.91 -7.02
CA ALA A 207 -5.94 -4.94 -7.78
C ALA A 207 -5.17 -6.27 -7.67
N CYS A 208 -5.87 -7.32 -7.26
CA CYS A 208 -5.29 -8.65 -7.08
C CYS A 208 -5.75 -9.58 -8.20
N GLY A 209 -4.85 -10.44 -8.67
CA GLY A 209 -5.13 -11.42 -9.71
C GLY A 209 -4.30 -12.68 -9.53
N GLN A 210 -4.62 -13.71 -10.31
CA GLN A 210 -3.86 -14.95 -10.37
C GLN A 210 -3.15 -15.03 -11.72
N LEU A 211 -1.87 -15.41 -11.72
CA LEU A 211 -1.12 -15.59 -12.96
C LEU A 211 -1.58 -16.87 -13.67
N ILE A 212 -2.17 -16.74 -14.85
CA ILE A 212 -2.72 -17.89 -15.59
C ILE A 212 -1.71 -18.47 -16.58
N MET A 213 -0.87 -17.64 -17.20
CA MET A 213 0.04 -18.05 -18.26
C MET A 213 1.22 -17.07 -18.36
N ILE A 214 2.37 -17.56 -18.83
CA ILE A 214 3.53 -16.74 -19.16
C ILE A 214 3.83 -16.92 -20.66
N ASP A 215 3.74 -15.84 -21.42
CA ASP A 215 4.21 -15.85 -22.81
C ASP A 215 5.71 -15.64 -22.87
N TYR A 216 6.40 -16.35 -23.78
CA TYR A 216 7.84 -16.24 -23.96
C TYR A 216 8.20 -15.74 -25.36
N GLY A 217 9.19 -14.85 -25.39
CA GLY A 217 9.80 -14.32 -26.61
C GLY A 217 11.30 -14.63 -26.65
N LYS A 218 11.93 -14.34 -27.79
CA LYS A 218 13.39 -14.46 -27.95
C LYS A 218 14.04 -13.11 -28.08
N LEU A 219 15.10 -12.86 -27.31
CA LEU A 219 15.92 -11.68 -27.47
C LEU A 219 16.66 -11.74 -28.82
N GLN A 220 16.47 -10.74 -29.68
CA GLN A 220 17.07 -10.74 -31.04
C GLN A 220 18.60 -10.84 -31.03
N LYS A 221 19.27 -10.32 -30.00
CA LYS A 221 20.74 -10.28 -29.91
C LYS A 221 21.35 -11.55 -29.31
N THR A 222 20.69 -12.18 -28.35
CA THR A 222 21.23 -13.32 -27.58
C THR A 222 20.53 -14.65 -27.89
N ASN A 223 19.40 -14.60 -28.61
CA ASN A 223 18.50 -15.73 -28.87
C ASN A 223 17.97 -16.43 -27.60
N GLU A 224 18.13 -15.79 -26.44
CA GLU A 224 17.64 -16.27 -25.15
C GLU A 224 16.12 -16.16 -25.08
N THR A 225 15.49 -17.23 -24.61
CA THR A 225 14.05 -17.25 -24.33
C THR A 225 13.80 -16.54 -23.00
N VAL A 226 13.01 -15.47 -23.03
CA VAL A 226 12.66 -14.66 -21.86
C VAL A 226 11.15 -14.41 -21.85
N PRO A 227 10.53 -14.18 -20.68
CA PRO A 227 9.14 -13.74 -20.63
C PRO A 227 8.94 -12.52 -21.52
N CYS A 228 7.89 -12.54 -22.34
CA CYS A 228 7.49 -11.41 -23.15
C CYS A 228 7.27 -10.20 -22.25
N ARG A 229 7.86 -9.08 -22.66
CA ARG A 229 7.62 -7.78 -22.06
C ARG A 229 6.53 -7.10 -22.89
N LEU A 230 5.49 -6.59 -22.22
CA LEU A 230 4.57 -5.64 -22.84
C LEU A 230 5.26 -4.28 -22.97
#